data_AF-A0A355CMX9-F1
#
_entry.id   AF-A0A355CMX9-F1
#
_cell.length_a   1.000
_cell.length_b   1.000
_cell.length_c   1.000
_cell.angle_alpha   90.00
_cell.angle_beta   90.00
_cell.angle_gamma   90.00
#
_symmetry.space_group_name_H-M   'P 1'
#
loop_
_entity.id
_entity.type
_entity.pdbx_description
1 polymer ?
#
loop_
_entity_poly.entity_id
_entity_poly.type
_entity_poly.pdbx_seq_one_letter_code
_entity_poly.pdbx_strand_id
1 'polypeptide(L)'
;IDMQVPLARGLGSSATAIVGGLVGANELAGAPLSQVEVMQLAIELEGHPDNVVPALLGGCRLAASNTPPQPPLSKGGLREELPLTKGGLREEFPLSEVEPELPPQPPLSKGGLREESPLTPPLSKGGQGGGSWEICDIPWHPDIVPVVAIPDFELSTADARQVLPADYSRADAIFNAAHLGLLVRALATGDRNWLRCALQDKIHQPYRRSLIRGYEAVQEAALNAGACGMVISGAGPTLLALTDVTNVDAVVREMAAAWGEFGVKADVRAIGLDTQGAIISG
;
A
#
# COMPACT_ATOMS: atom_id res chain seq x y z
N ILE A 1 -19.47 16.01 -6.04
CA ILE A 1 -18.25 15.44 -5.43
C ILE A 1 -17.20 16.54 -5.51
N ASP A 2 -16.89 17.17 -4.38
CA ASP A 2 -15.73 18.06 -4.27
C ASP A 2 -14.51 17.19 -3.95
N MET A 3 -13.46 17.25 -4.78
CA MET A 3 -12.30 16.36 -4.66
C MET A 3 -11.09 17.18 -4.22
N GLN A 4 -10.73 17.05 -2.95
CA GLN A 4 -9.58 17.74 -2.36
C GLN A 4 -8.26 16.97 -2.52
N VAL A 5 -8.31 15.71 -2.96
CA VAL A 5 -7.13 14.90 -3.28
C VAL A 5 -6.68 15.19 -4.72
N PRO A 6 -5.44 15.65 -4.94
CA PRO A 6 -4.94 15.95 -6.29
C PRO A 6 -5.08 14.78 -7.27
N LEU A 7 -5.67 15.05 -8.43
CA LEU A 7 -5.82 14.08 -9.52
C LEU A 7 -4.45 13.70 -10.10
N ALA A 8 -4.28 12.42 -10.44
CA ALA A 8 -3.08 11.89 -11.11
C ALA A 8 -1.74 12.20 -10.40
N ARG A 9 -1.75 12.36 -9.07
CA ARG A 9 -0.54 12.57 -8.25
C ARG A 9 -0.06 11.37 -7.46
N GLY A 10 -0.68 10.20 -7.59
CA GLY A 10 -0.31 9.00 -6.81
C GLY A 10 -0.90 8.94 -5.39
N LEU A 11 -1.83 9.85 -5.06
CA LEU A 11 -2.46 9.96 -3.72
C LEU A 11 -3.82 9.23 -3.60
N GLY A 12 -4.18 8.35 -4.54
CA GLY A 12 -5.42 7.58 -4.46
C GLY A 12 -6.70 8.33 -4.82
N SER A 13 -6.63 9.36 -5.66
CA SER A 13 -7.82 10.16 -6.07
C SER A 13 -8.94 9.33 -6.73
N SER A 14 -8.61 8.30 -7.53
CA SER A 14 -9.59 7.35 -8.09
C SER A 14 -10.34 6.63 -6.97
N ALA A 15 -9.60 6.00 -6.06
CA ALA A 15 -10.15 5.29 -4.93
C ALA A 15 -11.01 6.18 -4.02
N THR A 16 -10.60 7.43 -3.74
CA THR A 16 -11.42 8.38 -2.97
C THR A 16 -12.75 8.68 -3.68
N ALA A 17 -12.75 8.85 -5.00
CA ALA A 17 -13.99 9.05 -5.76
C ALA A 17 -14.90 7.82 -5.73
N ILE A 18 -14.34 6.62 -5.88
CA ILE A 18 -15.09 5.36 -5.81
C ILE A 18 -15.72 5.20 -4.43
N VAL A 19 -14.92 5.33 -3.36
CA VAL A 19 -15.38 5.20 -1.98
C VAL A 19 -16.44 6.25 -1.66
N GLY A 20 -16.19 7.53 -1.98
CA GLY A 20 -17.16 8.60 -1.74
C GLY A 20 -18.48 8.40 -2.50
N GLY A 21 -18.40 7.92 -3.74
CA GLY A 21 -19.56 7.58 -4.56
C GLY A 21 -20.38 6.42 -3.97
N LEU A 22 -19.71 5.33 -3.58
CA LEU A 22 -20.36 4.16 -3.00
C LEU A 22 -20.97 4.46 -1.62
N VAL A 23 -20.22 5.10 -0.73
CA VAL A 23 -20.69 5.46 0.61
C VAL A 23 -21.86 6.44 0.52
N GLY A 24 -21.76 7.47 -0.33
CA GLY A 24 -22.84 8.43 -0.55
C GLY A 24 -24.09 7.79 -1.17
N ALA A 25 -23.93 6.92 -2.16
CA ALA A 25 -25.06 6.21 -2.78
C ALA A 25 -25.72 5.24 -1.80
N ASN A 26 -24.93 4.52 -0.99
CA ASN A 26 -25.45 3.63 0.04
C ASN A 26 -26.29 4.41 1.05
N GLU A 27 -25.79 5.56 1.53
CA GLU A 27 -26.53 6.40 2.47
C GLU A 27 -27.84 6.94 1.87
N LEU A 28 -27.80 7.46 0.64
CA LEU A 28 -28.99 7.96 -0.05
C LEU A 28 -30.05 6.87 -0.31
N ALA A 29 -29.63 5.61 -0.42
CA ALA A 29 -30.51 4.45 -0.58
C ALA A 29 -31.05 3.91 0.76
N GLY A 30 -30.72 4.53 1.90
CA GLY A 30 -31.11 4.07 3.23
C GLY A 30 -30.20 2.99 3.82
N ALA A 31 -28.92 3.03 3.47
CA ALA A 31 -27.86 2.10 3.89
C ALA A 31 -28.19 0.60 3.71
N PRO A 32 -28.59 0.15 2.49
CA PRO A 32 -28.94 -1.26 2.25
C PRO A 32 -27.73 -2.21 2.29
N LEU A 33 -26.51 -1.69 2.10
CA LEU A 33 -25.27 -2.48 2.13
C LEU A 33 -24.48 -2.25 3.41
N SER A 34 -23.90 -3.32 3.94
CA SER A 34 -22.91 -3.25 5.01
C SER A 34 -21.59 -2.64 4.53
N GLN A 35 -20.75 -2.17 5.47
CA GLN A 35 -19.42 -1.64 5.14
C GLN A 35 -18.54 -2.67 4.41
N VAL A 36 -18.69 -3.96 4.71
CA VAL A 36 -17.96 -5.04 4.04
C VAL A 36 -18.41 -5.20 2.59
N GLU A 37 -19.71 -5.11 2.31
CA GLU A 37 -20.24 -5.18 0.94
C GLU A 37 -19.83 -3.94 0.13
N VAL A 38 -19.86 -2.75 0.75
CA VAL A 38 -19.33 -1.51 0.12
C VAL A 38 -17.84 -1.65 -0.18
N MET A 39 -17.05 -2.23 0.73
CA MET A 39 -15.63 -2.49 0.53
C MET A 39 -15.40 -3.45 -0.64
N GLN A 40 -16.14 -4.55 -0.72
CA GLN A 40 -16.03 -5.52 -1.81
C GLN A 40 -16.32 -4.87 -3.17
N LEU A 41 -17.40 -4.08 -3.27
CA LEU A 41 -17.72 -3.33 -4.48
C LEU A 41 -16.62 -2.31 -4.84
N ALA A 42 -16.05 -1.63 -3.85
CA ALA A 42 -14.96 -0.68 -4.09
C ALA A 42 -13.72 -1.37 -4.67
N ILE A 43 -13.36 -2.54 -4.12
CA ILE A 43 -12.25 -3.36 -4.60
C ILE A 43 -12.52 -3.87 -6.01
N GLU A 44 -13.75 -4.30 -6.30
CA GLU A 44 -14.14 -4.76 -7.65
C GLU A 44 -14.04 -3.65 -8.70
N LEU A 45 -14.42 -2.40 -8.34
CA LEU A 45 -14.36 -1.26 -9.24
C LEU A 45 -12.94 -0.77 -9.51
N GLU A 46 -12.07 -0.72 -8.48
CA GLU A 46 -10.68 -0.28 -8.64
C GLU A 46 -9.77 -1.41 -9.18
N GLY A 47 -10.08 -2.66 -8.84
CA GLY A 47 -9.33 -3.86 -9.18
C GLY A 47 -8.29 -4.29 -8.13
N HIS A 48 -8.02 -3.46 -7.12
CA HIS A 48 -7.09 -3.74 -6.03
C HIS A 48 -7.48 -3.01 -4.72
N PRO A 49 -7.11 -3.54 -3.54
CA PRO A 49 -7.57 -3.02 -2.25
C PRO A 49 -6.70 -1.92 -1.62
N ASP A 50 -5.44 -1.81 -2.01
CA ASP A 50 -4.41 -0.96 -1.37
C ASP A 50 -4.78 0.53 -1.24
N ASN A 51 -5.61 1.07 -2.13
CA ASN A 51 -6.10 2.45 -2.04
C ASN A 51 -7.54 2.57 -1.52
N VAL A 52 -8.46 1.72 -2.00
CA VAL A 52 -9.89 1.83 -1.64
C VAL A 52 -10.17 1.43 -0.19
N VAL A 53 -9.44 0.44 0.35
CA VAL A 53 -9.63 -0.02 1.72
C VAL A 53 -9.20 1.03 2.75
N PRO A 54 -7.98 1.61 2.70
CA PRO A 54 -7.63 2.68 3.63
C PRO A 54 -8.47 3.96 3.39
N ALA A 55 -8.91 4.24 2.16
CA ALA A 55 -9.83 5.36 1.93
C ALA A 55 -11.21 5.14 2.59
N LEU A 56 -11.69 3.90 2.64
CA LEU A 56 -12.97 3.55 3.27
C LEU A 56 -12.86 3.42 4.80
N LEU A 57 -11.86 2.69 5.29
CA LEU A 57 -11.75 2.28 6.69
C LEU A 57 -10.75 3.10 7.50
N GLY A 58 -9.96 3.97 6.86
CA GLY A 58 -8.84 4.67 7.48
C GLY A 58 -7.69 3.73 7.85
N GLY A 59 -6.64 4.31 8.40
CA GLY A 59 -5.47 3.63 8.93
C GLY A 59 -4.51 3.10 7.86
N CYS A 60 -3.50 2.37 8.32
CA CYS A 60 -2.60 1.61 7.46
C CYS A 60 -3.13 0.19 7.31
N ARG A 61 -3.20 -0.32 6.09
CA ARG A 61 -3.88 -1.60 5.77
C ARG A 61 -2.94 -2.52 5.01
N LEU A 62 -2.98 -3.80 5.36
CA LEU A 62 -2.35 -4.88 4.62
C LEU A 62 -3.43 -5.74 3.98
N ALA A 63 -3.23 -6.11 2.73
CA ALA A 63 -4.15 -6.99 2.01
C ALA A 63 -3.38 -8.05 1.23
N ALA A 64 -3.91 -9.27 1.23
CA ALA A 64 -3.41 -10.38 0.43
C ALA A 64 -4.58 -11.16 -0.16
N SER A 65 -4.37 -11.78 -1.32
CA SER A 65 -5.35 -12.69 -1.93
C SER A 65 -4.68 -13.99 -2.31
N ASN A 66 -5.43 -15.09 -2.21
CA ASN A 66 -5.01 -16.39 -2.74
C ASN A 66 -5.07 -16.46 -4.27
N THR A 67 -5.58 -15.40 -4.92
CA THR A 67 -5.56 -15.26 -6.38
C THR A 67 -4.51 -14.23 -6.75
N PRO A 68 -3.61 -14.52 -7.72
CA PRO A 68 -2.69 -13.52 -8.23
C PRO A 68 -3.45 -12.29 -8.74
N PRO A 69 -2.92 -11.07 -8.53
CA PRO A 69 -3.54 -9.87 -9.08
C PRO A 69 -3.66 -10.01 -10.60
N GLN A 70 -4.88 -9.84 -11.11
CA GLN A 70 -5.12 -9.83 -12.55
C GLN A 70 -4.61 -8.48 -13.11
N PRO A 71 -4.01 -8.46 -14.30
CA PRO A 71 -3.71 -7.20 -14.95
C PRO A 71 -4.99 -6.37 -15.11
N PRO A 72 -4.92 -5.03 -14.98
CA PRO A 72 -6.08 -4.17 -15.14
C PRO A 72 -6.72 -4.42 -16.52
N LEU A 73 -8.04 -4.54 -16.56
CA LEU A 73 -8.79 -4.55 -17.82
C LEU A 73 -8.41 -3.28 -18.59
N SER A 74 -7.97 -3.44 -19.84
CA SER A 74 -7.81 -2.30 -20.74
C SER A 74 -9.16 -1.59 -20.83
N LYS A 75 -9.17 -0.26 -20.66
CA LYS A 75 -10.38 0.55 -20.81
C LYS A 75 -10.92 0.36 -22.24
N GLY A 76 -11.90 -0.53 -22.42
CA GLY A 76 -12.53 -0.85 -23.70
C GLY A 76 -12.49 -2.31 -24.16
N GLY A 77 -11.83 -3.24 -23.45
CA GLY A 77 -11.81 -4.66 -23.81
C GLY A 77 -13.00 -5.42 -23.23
N LEU A 78 -13.94 -5.85 -24.08
CA LEU A 78 -14.80 -7.00 -23.76
C LEU A 78 -13.89 -8.19 -23.44
N ARG A 79 -14.29 -9.04 -22.47
CA ARG A 79 -13.57 -10.27 -22.11
C ARG A 79 -13.15 -11.02 -23.38
N GLU A 80 -11.86 -11.03 -23.70
CA GLU A 80 -11.31 -12.14 -24.48
C GLU A 80 -11.34 -13.35 -23.54
N GLU A 81 -12.28 -14.25 -23.79
CA GLU A 81 -12.25 -15.57 -23.18
C GLU A 81 -10.86 -16.16 -23.47
N LEU A 82 -10.13 -16.47 -22.40
CA LEU A 82 -8.91 -17.29 -22.49
C LEU A 82 -9.22 -18.49 -23.41
N PRO A 83 -8.46 -18.71 -24.49
CA PRO A 83 -8.73 -19.84 -25.36
C PRO A 83 -8.62 -21.10 -24.51
N LEU A 84 -9.72 -21.86 -24.44
CA LEU A 84 -9.75 -23.21 -23.91
C LEU A 84 -8.64 -23.99 -24.62
N THR A 85 -7.51 -24.19 -23.94
CA THR A 85 -6.45 -25.06 -24.42
C THR A 85 -7.01 -26.48 -24.41
N LYS A 86 -7.42 -26.93 -25.61
CA LYS A 86 -7.70 -28.34 -25.87
C LYS A 86 -6.41 -29.11 -25.66
N GLY A 87 -6.39 -29.95 -24.62
CA GLY A 87 -5.46 -31.07 -24.48
C GLY A 87 -4.00 -30.69 -24.22
N GLY A 88 -3.66 -30.54 -22.95
CA GLY A 88 -2.28 -30.58 -22.47
C GLY A 88 -2.29 -30.97 -21.01
N LEU A 89 -1.68 -32.10 -20.66
CA LEU A 89 -1.62 -32.66 -19.32
C LEU A 89 -1.15 -31.57 -18.32
N ARG A 90 -1.91 -31.37 -17.24
CA ARG A 90 -1.39 -30.71 -16.05
C ARG A 90 -0.30 -31.62 -15.49
N GLU A 91 0.95 -31.18 -15.49
CA GLU A 91 1.95 -31.77 -14.61
C GLU A 91 1.58 -31.38 -13.18
N GLU A 92 0.98 -32.32 -12.46
CA GLU A 92 0.86 -32.25 -11.02
C GLU A 92 2.27 -32.37 -10.42
N PHE A 93 2.73 -31.31 -9.77
CA PHE A 93 3.92 -31.38 -8.91
C PHE A 93 3.60 -32.32 -7.74
N PRO A 94 4.35 -33.42 -7.54
CA PRO A 94 4.13 -34.26 -6.37
C PRO A 94 4.59 -33.52 -5.12
N LEU A 95 3.65 -33.24 -4.22
CA LEU A 95 3.95 -32.87 -2.84
C LEU A 95 4.56 -34.12 -2.17
N SER A 96 5.88 -34.20 -2.11
CA SER A 96 6.54 -35.13 -1.18
C SER A 96 6.36 -34.58 0.23
N GLU A 97 5.47 -35.22 1.00
CA GLU A 97 5.32 -35.01 2.44
C GLU A 97 6.65 -35.35 3.13
N VAL A 98 7.40 -34.32 3.52
CA VAL A 98 8.45 -34.44 4.52
C VAL A 98 7.91 -33.72 5.75
N GLU A 99 7.31 -34.45 6.67
CA GLU A 99 7.01 -33.91 8.00
C GLU A 99 8.34 -33.62 8.71
N PRO A 100 8.63 -32.36 9.09
CA PRO A 100 9.80 -32.09 9.90
C PRO A 100 9.51 -32.54 11.34
N GLU A 101 10.35 -33.45 11.84
CA GLU A 101 10.35 -33.87 13.24
C GLU A 101 10.59 -32.65 14.15
N LEU A 102 9.60 -32.30 14.98
CA LEU A 102 9.70 -31.17 15.91
C LEU A 102 10.74 -31.45 17.01
N PRO A 103 11.65 -30.51 17.32
CA PRO A 103 12.56 -30.67 18.45
C PRO A 103 11.79 -30.69 19.78
N PRO A 104 12.28 -31.40 20.81
CA PRO A 104 11.60 -31.49 22.10
C PRO A 104 11.48 -30.12 22.77
N GLN A 105 10.26 -29.81 23.20
CA GLN A 105 9.91 -28.57 23.92
C GLN A 105 10.60 -28.53 25.29
N PRO A 106 11.20 -27.39 25.72
CA PRO A 106 11.69 -27.23 27.08
C PRO A 106 10.53 -27.11 28.08
N PRO A 107 10.73 -27.44 29.37
CA PRO A 107 9.66 -27.44 30.36
C PRO A 107 9.15 -26.02 30.65
N LEU A 108 7.83 -25.87 30.66
CA LEU A 108 7.10 -24.64 30.98
C LEU A 108 7.40 -24.18 32.42
N SER A 109 8.04 -23.02 32.57
CA SER A 109 8.11 -22.30 33.84
C SER A 109 6.78 -21.58 34.11
N LYS A 110 6.14 -21.87 35.24
CA LYS A 110 4.95 -21.15 35.71
C LYS A 110 5.32 -19.72 36.10
N GLY A 111 4.75 -18.72 35.43
CA GLY A 111 4.87 -17.32 35.86
C GLY A 111 4.07 -16.32 35.01
N GLY A 112 2.96 -15.83 35.58
CA GLY A 112 2.40 -14.50 35.35
C GLY A 112 1.75 -14.21 33.98
N LEU A 113 0.44 -14.45 33.87
CA LEU A 113 -0.38 -13.87 32.80
C LEU A 113 -0.50 -12.36 33.00
N ARG A 114 -0.02 -11.58 32.02
CA ARG A 114 -0.49 -10.21 31.77
C ARG A 114 -1.58 -10.30 30.70
N GLU A 115 -2.71 -9.66 30.94
CA GLU A 115 -3.82 -9.58 30.00
C GLU A 115 -3.39 -8.83 28.74
N GLU A 116 -3.36 -9.51 27.60
CA GLU A 116 -3.26 -8.89 26.28
C GLU A 116 -4.65 -8.44 25.81
N SER A 117 -4.72 -7.23 25.26
CA SER A 117 -5.90 -6.63 24.66
C SER A 117 -6.45 -7.50 23.52
N PRO A 118 -7.78 -7.68 23.37
CA PRO A 118 -8.30 -8.63 22.39
C PRO A 118 -8.03 -8.17 20.96
N LEU A 119 -7.28 -9.00 20.22
CA LEU A 119 -7.18 -8.97 18.76
C LEU A 119 -8.60 -9.08 18.19
N THR A 120 -8.98 -8.12 17.34
CA THR A 120 -10.22 -8.20 16.57
C THR A 120 -10.22 -9.46 15.70
N PRO A 121 -11.32 -10.23 15.67
CA PRO A 121 -11.39 -11.46 14.89
C PRO A 121 -11.30 -11.16 13.38
N PRO A 122 -10.77 -12.08 12.56
CA PRO A 122 -10.73 -11.92 11.11
C PRO A 122 -12.16 -11.85 10.56
N LEU A 123 -12.40 -10.85 9.70
CA LEU A 123 -13.64 -10.71 8.94
C LEU A 123 -13.66 -11.79 7.85
N SER A 124 -14.24 -12.96 8.12
CA SER A 124 -14.64 -13.88 7.05
C SER A 124 -16.01 -14.51 7.27
N LYS A 125 -16.93 -14.23 6.35
CA LYS A 125 -17.71 -15.21 5.57
C LYS A 125 -18.78 -14.52 4.72
N GLY A 126 -18.72 -14.76 3.40
CA GLY A 126 -19.86 -14.58 2.50
C GLY A 126 -19.47 -14.09 1.10
N GLY A 127 -19.53 -14.98 0.10
CA GLY A 127 -19.43 -14.63 -1.33
C GLY A 127 -18.57 -15.60 -2.14
N GLN A 128 -19.19 -16.63 -2.73
CA GLN A 128 -18.56 -17.40 -3.81
C GLN A 128 -18.56 -16.54 -5.08
N GLY A 129 -17.38 -16.17 -5.59
CA GLY A 129 -17.26 -15.55 -6.93
C GLY A 129 -16.28 -14.40 -7.08
N GLY A 130 -15.16 -14.38 -6.36
CA GLY A 130 -14.07 -13.42 -6.52
C GLY A 130 -12.97 -13.79 -5.53
N GLY A 131 -11.70 -13.70 -5.90
CA GLY A 131 -10.60 -14.07 -5.00
C GLY A 131 -10.74 -13.34 -3.66
N SER A 132 -11.01 -14.07 -2.57
CA SER A 132 -11.25 -13.46 -1.27
C SER A 132 -9.99 -12.74 -0.80
N TRP A 133 -10.10 -11.43 -0.60
CA TRP A 133 -9.04 -10.63 0.00
C TRP A 133 -9.06 -10.82 1.51
N GLU A 134 -7.92 -11.16 2.08
CA GLU A 134 -7.66 -11.10 3.51
C GLU A 134 -7.06 -9.72 3.82
N ILE A 135 -7.68 -8.99 4.74
CA ILE A 135 -7.31 -7.60 5.05
C ILE A 135 -7.13 -7.46 6.56
N CYS A 136 -6.04 -6.83 6.98
CA CYS A 136 -5.82 -6.46 8.38
C CYS A 136 -5.28 -5.03 8.51
N ASP A 137 -5.40 -4.45 9.71
CA ASP A 137 -4.70 -3.23 10.07
C ASP A 137 -3.21 -3.48 10.33
N ILE A 138 -2.40 -2.49 9.99
CA ILE A 138 -1.02 -2.36 10.45
C ILE A 138 -1.01 -1.26 11.52
N PRO A 139 -0.62 -1.57 12.77
CA PRO A 139 -0.42 -0.55 13.78
C PRO A 139 0.59 0.49 13.29
N TRP A 140 0.24 1.77 13.44
CA TRP A 140 1.10 2.89 13.07
C TRP A 140 1.56 3.61 14.32
N HIS A 141 2.87 3.57 14.58
CA HIS A 141 3.45 4.23 15.74
C HIS A 141 3.31 5.77 15.62
N PRO A 142 2.82 6.47 16.65
CA PRO A 142 2.51 7.91 16.56
C PRO A 142 3.73 8.81 16.30
N ASP A 143 4.94 8.33 16.62
CA ASP A 143 6.17 9.07 16.36
C ASP A 143 6.61 9.03 14.88
N ILE A 144 5.98 8.20 14.05
CA ILE A 144 6.26 8.15 12.61
C ILE A 144 5.39 9.19 11.92
N VAL A 145 6.05 10.19 11.34
CA VAL A 145 5.42 11.29 10.61
C VAL A 145 5.65 11.12 9.11
N PRO A 146 4.58 10.91 8.32
CA PRO A 146 4.65 10.96 6.87
C PRO A 146 4.75 12.40 6.35
N VAL A 147 5.72 12.66 5.48
CA VAL A 147 5.89 13.92 4.74
C VAL A 147 5.65 13.62 3.26
N VAL A 148 4.63 14.25 2.67
CA VAL A 148 4.32 14.13 1.24
C VAL A 148 4.87 15.32 0.49
N ALA A 149 5.52 15.06 -0.65
CA ALA A 149 5.98 16.06 -1.60
C ALA A 149 5.26 15.87 -2.93
N ILE A 150 4.32 16.77 -3.22
CA ILE A 150 3.42 16.72 -4.36
C ILE A 150 3.94 17.70 -5.42
N PRO A 151 4.56 17.24 -6.51
CA PRO A 151 5.06 18.15 -7.54
C PRO A 151 3.93 18.75 -8.37
N ASP A 152 4.25 19.74 -9.22
CA ASP A 152 3.34 20.41 -10.16
C ASP A 152 3.17 19.68 -11.51
N PHE A 153 3.87 18.56 -11.75
CA PHE A 153 3.67 17.69 -12.92
C PHE A 153 3.02 16.33 -12.62
N GLU A 154 2.30 15.77 -13.60
CA GLU A 154 1.57 14.50 -13.47
C GLU A 154 2.37 13.33 -14.03
N LEU A 155 2.05 12.13 -13.55
CA LEU A 155 2.54 10.87 -14.12
C LEU A 155 1.35 9.92 -14.24
N SER A 156 1.13 9.37 -15.43
CA SER A 156 0.03 8.44 -15.61
C SER A 156 0.35 7.10 -14.94
N THR A 157 -0.66 6.48 -14.32
CA THR A 157 -0.53 5.13 -13.74
C THR A 157 -0.21 4.07 -14.78
N ALA A 158 -0.60 4.29 -16.05
CA ALA A 158 -0.28 3.40 -17.16
C ALA A 158 1.24 3.42 -17.46
N ASP A 159 1.84 4.61 -17.62
CA ASP A 159 3.27 4.75 -17.91
C ASP A 159 4.12 4.18 -16.75
N ALA A 160 3.73 4.46 -15.50
CA ALA A 160 4.39 3.93 -14.32
C ALA A 160 4.29 2.40 -14.18
N ARG A 161 3.27 1.76 -14.78
CA ARG A 161 3.15 0.29 -14.84
C ARG A 161 3.95 -0.28 -16.02
N GLN A 162 4.03 0.44 -17.14
CA GLN A 162 4.71 -0.03 -18.34
C GLN A 162 6.24 -0.16 -18.18
N VAL A 163 6.84 0.61 -17.28
CA VAL A 163 8.29 0.50 -16.99
C VAL A 163 8.67 -0.71 -16.15
N LEU A 164 7.71 -1.41 -15.55
CA LEU A 164 7.99 -2.59 -14.72
C LEU A 164 8.31 -3.80 -15.61
N PRO A 165 9.35 -4.60 -15.27
CA PRO A 165 9.61 -5.83 -15.99
C PRO A 165 8.50 -6.86 -15.74
N ALA A 166 8.32 -7.76 -16.69
CA ALA A 166 7.40 -8.89 -16.55
C ALA A 166 7.87 -9.89 -15.47
N ASP A 167 9.19 -10.01 -15.30
CA ASP A 167 9.83 -10.99 -14.43
C ASP A 167 10.81 -10.32 -13.46
N TYR A 168 10.91 -10.87 -12.26
CA TYR A 168 11.89 -10.47 -11.24
C TYR A 168 12.76 -11.67 -10.86
N SER A 169 13.98 -11.40 -10.42
CA SER A 169 14.84 -12.46 -9.91
C SER A 169 14.29 -13.03 -8.60
N ARG A 170 14.55 -14.31 -8.34
CA ARG A 170 14.23 -14.93 -7.04
C ARG A 170 14.85 -14.13 -5.87
N ALA A 171 16.04 -13.57 -6.08
CA ALA A 171 16.75 -12.78 -5.07
C ALA A 171 15.98 -11.49 -4.74
N ASP A 172 15.48 -10.77 -5.74
CA ASP A 172 14.69 -9.55 -5.54
C ASP A 172 13.34 -9.85 -4.88
N ALA A 173 12.69 -10.95 -5.26
CA ALA A 173 11.45 -11.39 -4.62
C ALA A 173 11.66 -11.71 -3.12
N ILE A 174 12.71 -12.46 -2.79
CA ILE A 174 13.08 -12.76 -1.39
C ILE A 174 13.42 -11.46 -0.63
N PHE A 175 14.18 -10.57 -1.26
CA PHE A 175 14.54 -9.28 -0.69
C PHE A 175 13.29 -8.49 -0.29
N ASN A 176 12.37 -8.28 -1.22
CA ASN A 176 11.15 -7.52 -0.97
C ASN A 176 10.22 -8.19 0.05
N ALA A 177 10.09 -9.51 0.05
CA ALA A 177 9.30 -10.24 1.05
C ALA A 177 9.86 -10.04 2.48
N ALA A 178 11.19 -10.09 2.64
CA ALA A 178 11.83 -9.84 3.93
C ALA A 178 11.67 -8.38 4.38
N HIS A 179 11.77 -7.43 3.45
CA HIS A 179 11.61 -6.00 3.73
C HIS A 179 10.18 -5.64 4.11
N LEU A 180 9.17 -6.24 3.46
CA LEU A 180 7.78 -6.08 3.84
C LEU A 180 7.51 -6.58 5.27
N GLY A 181 8.02 -7.76 5.63
CA GLY A 181 7.89 -8.30 6.99
C GLY A 181 8.53 -7.37 8.04
N LEU A 182 9.71 -6.82 7.74
CA LEU A 182 10.36 -5.84 8.62
C LEU A 182 9.59 -4.51 8.66
N LEU A 183 9.00 -4.06 7.55
CA LEU A 183 8.25 -2.81 7.45
C LEU A 183 7.04 -2.82 8.38
N VAL A 184 6.27 -3.91 8.36
CA VAL A 184 5.11 -4.09 9.25
C VAL A 184 5.53 -3.94 10.71
N ARG A 185 6.65 -4.57 11.10
CA ARG A 185 7.15 -4.46 12.47
C ARG A 185 7.67 -3.06 12.80
N ALA A 186 8.39 -2.44 11.87
CA ALA A 186 8.97 -1.11 12.05
C ALA A 186 7.89 -0.02 12.20
N LEU A 187 6.83 -0.10 11.40
CA LEU A 187 5.65 0.78 11.51
C LEU A 187 4.96 0.61 12.87
N ALA A 188 4.81 -0.63 13.35
CA ALA A 188 4.17 -0.91 14.63
C ALA A 188 4.99 -0.44 15.84
N THR A 189 6.33 -0.47 15.76
CA THR A 189 7.21 -0.14 16.90
C THR A 189 7.82 1.24 16.85
N GLY A 190 7.73 1.96 15.73
CA GLY A 190 8.44 3.23 15.56
C GLY A 190 9.95 3.08 15.45
N ASP A 191 10.47 1.86 15.18
CA ASP A 191 11.92 1.65 15.11
C ASP A 191 12.49 2.22 13.81
N ARG A 192 13.20 3.34 13.95
CA ARG A 192 13.79 4.10 12.84
C ARG A 192 14.88 3.33 12.10
N ASN A 193 15.63 2.46 12.76
CA ASN A 193 16.66 1.66 12.10
C ASN A 193 16.02 0.57 11.25
N TRP A 194 14.93 -0.03 11.74
CA TRP A 194 14.15 -0.97 10.94
C TRP A 194 13.45 -0.28 9.78
N LEU A 195 12.89 0.92 9.95
CA LEU A 195 12.30 1.70 8.84
C LEU A 195 13.31 1.97 7.73
N ARG A 196 14.54 2.40 8.08
CA ARG A 196 15.63 2.63 7.11
C ARG A 196 15.95 1.40 6.27
N CYS A 197 15.96 0.24 6.91
CA CYS A 197 16.15 -1.02 6.21
C CYS A 197 14.92 -1.34 5.35
N ALA A 198 13.75 -1.37 5.97
CA ALA A 198 12.51 -1.90 5.40
C ALA A 198 11.92 -1.12 4.23
N LEU A 199 12.22 0.18 4.10
CA LEU A 199 11.73 1.02 2.99
C LEU A 199 12.49 0.81 1.67
N GLN A 200 13.48 -0.09 1.62
CA GLN A 200 14.13 -0.45 0.37
C GLN A 200 13.23 -1.33 -0.50
N ASP A 201 13.34 -1.15 -1.82
CA ASP A 201 12.51 -1.82 -2.81
C ASP A 201 13.33 -2.19 -4.06
N LYS A 202 13.10 -3.41 -4.57
CA LYS A 202 13.67 -3.92 -5.82
C LYS A 202 12.62 -4.19 -6.89
N ILE A 203 11.32 -4.04 -6.58
CA ILE A 203 10.25 -4.40 -7.51
C ILE A 203 9.76 -3.18 -8.30
N HIS A 204 9.61 -2.01 -7.69
CA HIS A 204 8.92 -0.87 -8.32
C HIS A 204 9.81 0.36 -8.52
N GLN A 205 10.39 0.87 -7.44
CA GLN A 205 11.12 2.13 -7.39
C GLN A 205 12.33 2.18 -8.32
N PRO A 206 13.16 1.11 -8.46
CA PRO A 206 14.30 1.15 -9.37
C PRO A 206 13.91 1.47 -10.82
N TYR A 207 12.71 1.05 -11.23
CA TYR A 207 12.18 1.22 -12.58
C TYR A 207 11.37 2.50 -12.75
N ARG A 208 10.66 2.94 -11.70
CA ARG A 208 9.80 4.14 -11.75
C ARG A 208 10.52 5.45 -11.48
N ARG A 209 11.62 5.44 -10.72
CA ARG A 209 12.30 6.69 -10.31
C ARG A 209 12.76 7.56 -11.48
N SER A 210 13.12 6.95 -12.61
CA SER A 210 13.53 7.66 -13.83
C SER A 210 12.41 8.49 -14.45
N LEU A 211 11.16 8.21 -14.12
CA LEU A 211 9.98 8.97 -14.57
C LEU A 211 9.74 10.22 -13.72
N ILE A 212 10.40 10.35 -12.57
CA ILE A 212 10.19 11.43 -11.62
C ILE A 212 11.40 12.38 -11.70
N ARG A 213 11.18 13.55 -12.32
CA ARG A 213 12.21 14.60 -12.43
C ARG A 213 12.76 14.97 -11.07
N GLY A 214 14.08 14.85 -10.88
CA GLY A 214 14.77 15.23 -9.64
C GLY A 214 14.67 14.22 -8.50
N TYR A 215 14.21 12.99 -8.75
CA TYR A 215 14.01 11.96 -7.72
C TYR A 215 15.22 11.79 -6.80
N GLU A 216 16.42 11.58 -7.36
CA GLU A 216 17.63 11.30 -6.59
C GLU A 216 18.02 12.46 -5.67
N ALA A 217 17.91 13.71 -6.16
CA ALA A 217 18.22 14.89 -5.37
C ALA A 217 17.25 15.07 -4.20
N VAL A 218 15.94 14.86 -4.44
CA VAL A 218 14.93 14.92 -3.38
C VAL A 218 15.12 13.78 -2.37
N GLN A 219 15.50 12.58 -2.84
CA GLN A 219 15.80 11.45 -1.96
C GLN A 219 16.99 11.76 -1.04
N GLU A 220 18.09 12.23 -1.61
CA GLU A 220 19.29 12.58 -0.88
C GLU A 220 19.02 13.69 0.14
N ALA A 221 18.29 14.74 -0.27
CA ALA A 221 17.90 15.83 0.60
C ALA A 221 17.03 15.36 1.78
N ALA A 222 16.03 14.51 1.53
CA ALA A 222 15.18 13.94 2.59
C ALA A 222 16.01 13.13 3.61
N LEU A 223 16.91 12.26 3.13
CA LEU A 223 17.74 11.42 3.99
C LEU A 223 18.73 12.26 4.81
N ASN A 224 19.39 13.25 4.19
CA ASN A 224 20.31 14.16 4.86
C ASN A 224 19.59 15.02 5.92
N ALA A 225 18.31 15.35 5.70
CA ALA A 225 17.46 16.06 6.65
C ALA A 225 16.93 15.18 7.79
N GLY A 226 17.23 13.88 7.81
CA GLY A 226 16.84 12.97 8.89
C GLY A 226 15.63 12.07 8.60
N ALA A 227 15.16 11.97 7.35
CA ALA A 227 14.18 10.96 6.99
C ALA A 227 14.74 9.54 7.18
N CYS A 228 13.89 8.61 7.61
CA CYS A 228 14.22 7.18 7.66
C CYS A 228 14.27 6.59 6.25
N GLY A 229 13.49 7.12 5.32
CA GLY A 229 13.47 6.68 3.94
C GLY A 229 12.49 7.54 3.14
N MET A 230 12.60 7.45 1.82
CA MET A 230 11.68 8.10 0.89
C MET A 230 11.26 7.08 -0.16
N VAL A 231 9.95 7.02 -0.40
CA VAL A 231 9.31 6.13 -1.35
C VAL A 231 8.45 6.88 -2.35
N ILE A 232 8.11 6.22 -3.46
CA ILE A 232 7.11 6.72 -4.40
C ILE A 232 5.72 6.45 -3.83
N SER A 233 4.89 7.47 -3.69
CA SER A 233 3.49 7.31 -3.28
C SER A 233 2.68 6.72 -4.44
N GLY A 234 2.24 5.46 -4.29
CA GLY A 234 1.53 4.72 -5.32
C GLY A 234 2.35 4.57 -6.60
N ALA A 235 1.82 5.08 -7.71
CA ALA A 235 2.51 5.11 -9.00
C ALA A 235 3.39 6.36 -9.21
N GLY A 236 3.35 7.33 -8.29
CA GLY A 236 3.98 8.64 -8.42
C GLY A 236 3.09 9.68 -9.09
N PRO A 237 3.60 10.90 -9.32
CA PRO A 237 4.97 11.34 -9.04
C PRO A 237 5.17 11.89 -7.61
N THR A 238 4.15 11.85 -6.75
CA THR A 238 4.31 12.24 -5.34
C THR A 238 5.33 11.35 -4.64
N LEU A 239 6.19 11.97 -3.85
CA LEU A 239 7.16 11.30 -3.00
C LEU A 239 6.69 11.34 -1.54
N LEU A 240 6.90 10.25 -0.81
CA LEU A 240 6.55 10.10 0.58
C LEU A 240 7.81 9.79 1.38
N ALA A 241 8.19 10.68 2.28
CA ALA A 241 9.25 10.43 3.26
C ALA A 241 8.63 10.06 4.61
N LEU A 242 9.23 9.09 5.32
CA LEU A 242 8.89 8.82 6.71
C LEU A 242 9.98 9.39 7.61
N THR A 243 9.59 10.20 8.59
CA THR A 243 10.51 10.82 9.55
C THR A 243 9.91 10.80 10.95
N ASP A 244 10.59 11.39 11.92
CA ASP A 244 10.08 11.60 13.27
C ASP A 244 9.71 13.07 13.49
N VAL A 245 8.96 13.34 14.56
CA VAL A 245 8.51 14.68 14.95
C VAL A 245 9.64 15.71 15.07
N THR A 246 10.89 15.29 15.28
CA THR A 246 12.01 16.24 15.46
C THR A 246 12.59 16.73 14.14
N ASN A 247 12.43 15.95 13.06
CA ASN A 247 13.03 16.25 11.76
C ASN A 247 12.03 16.75 10.71
N VAL A 248 10.73 16.80 11.01
CA VAL A 248 9.66 17.18 10.07
C VAL A 248 9.95 18.47 9.30
N ASP A 249 10.24 19.56 10.01
CA ASP A 249 10.44 20.87 9.37
C ASP A 249 11.67 20.89 8.46
N ALA A 250 12.72 20.16 8.84
CA ALA A 250 13.92 20.00 8.02
C ALA A 250 13.58 19.21 6.76
N VAL A 251 12.95 18.04 6.89
CA VAL A 251 12.58 17.19 5.75
C VAL A 251 11.67 17.93 4.77
N VAL A 252 10.64 18.63 5.26
CA VAL A 252 9.73 19.43 4.43
C VAL A 252 10.50 20.48 3.62
N ARG A 253 11.35 21.25 4.29
CA ARG A 253 12.13 22.33 3.67
C ARG A 253 13.14 21.79 2.65
N GLU A 254 13.93 20.79 3.01
CA GLU A 254 15.00 20.27 2.15
C GLU A 254 14.43 19.55 0.93
N MET A 255 13.33 18.80 1.06
CA MET A 255 12.66 18.20 -0.10
C MET A 255 12.13 19.26 -1.07
N ALA A 256 11.50 20.33 -0.55
CA ALA A 256 11.00 21.43 -1.37
C ALA A 256 12.12 22.19 -2.08
N ALA A 257 13.21 22.48 -1.35
CA ALA A 257 14.39 23.16 -1.89
C ALA A 257 15.06 22.34 -3.00
N ALA A 258 15.32 21.06 -2.74
CA ALA A 258 15.93 20.15 -3.72
C ALA A 258 15.12 20.09 -5.01
N TRP A 259 13.78 20.03 -4.92
CA TRP A 259 12.96 20.00 -6.12
C TRP A 259 12.94 21.34 -6.88
N GLY A 260 13.04 22.44 -6.14
CA GLY A 260 13.15 23.80 -6.69
C GLY A 260 14.35 23.97 -7.62
N GLU A 261 15.47 23.29 -7.36
CA GLU A 261 16.66 23.31 -8.23
C GLU A 261 16.40 22.73 -9.63
N PHE A 262 15.38 21.86 -9.76
CA PHE A 262 14.94 21.27 -11.02
C PHE A 262 13.78 22.06 -11.67
N GLY A 263 13.48 23.25 -11.15
CA GLY A 263 12.38 24.09 -11.63
C GLY A 263 11.00 23.48 -11.38
N VAL A 264 10.87 22.66 -10.34
CA VAL A 264 9.60 22.02 -9.96
C VAL A 264 9.02 22.75 -8.78
N LYS A 265 7.77 23.20 -8.89
CA LYS A 265 7.03 23.67 -7.72
C LYS A 265 6.39 22.47 -7.06
N ALA A 266 6.72 22.23 -5.80
CA ALA A 266 6.16 21.14 -5.02
C ALA A 266 5.45 21.67 -3.78
N ASP A 267 4.26 21.14 -3.50
CA ASP A 267 3.57 21.28 -2.23
C ASP A 267 4.08 20.18 -1.30
N VAL A 268 4.94 20.56 -0.36
CA VAL A 268 5.55 19.63 0.59
C VAL A 268 5.01 19.89 1.98
N ARG A 269 4.44 18.85 2.61
CA ARG A 269 3.82 18.98 3.93
C ARG A 269 3.84 17.68 4.70
N ALA A 270 3.92 17.79 6.02
CA ALA A 270 3.61 16.69 6.93
C ALA A 270 2.10 16.43 6.94
N ILE A 271 1.73 15.17 6.98
CA ILE A 271 0.34 14.74 7.10
C ILE A 271 0.20 13.76 8.26
N GLY A 272 -0.95 13.76 8.92
CA GLY A 272 -1.32 12.72 9.87
C GLY A 272 -1.86 11.49 9.13
N LEU A 273 -1.75 10.32 9.74
CA LEU A 273 -2.50 9.16 9.29
C LEU A 273 -3.98 9.39 9.62
N ASP A 274 -4.84 9.41 8.60
CA ASP A 274 -6.28 9.37 8.81
C ASP A 274 -6.66 7.98 9.32
N THR A 275 -7.23 7.91 10.52
CA THR A 275 -7.66 6.65 11.17
C THR A 275 -9.16 6.40 11.07
N GLN A 276 -9.94 7.34 10.52
CA GLN A 276 -11.39 7.25 10.44
C GLN A 276 -11.86 6.74 9.07
N GLY A 277 -11.15 7.12 7.99
CA GLY A 277 -11.57 6.78 6.63
C GLY A 277 -12.78 7.58 6.18
N ALA A 278 -13.71 6.95 5.47
CA ALA A 278 -14.86 7.63 4.92
C ALA A 278 -15.88 7.97 6.00
N ILE A 279 -16.22 9.26 6.12
CA ILE A 279 -17.20 9.77 7.09
C ILE A 279 -18.37 10.40 6.33
N ILE A 280 -19.59 10.10 6.76
CA ILE A 280 -20.80 10.79 6.29
C ILE A 280 -20.98 12.05 7.16
N SER A 281 -20.88 13.21 6.53
CA SER A 281 -21.06 14.51 7.18
C SER A 281 -22.31 15.16 6.60
N GLY A 282 -23.30 15.45 7.46
CA GLY A 282 -24.56 16.11 7.10
C GLY A 282 -24.51 17.62 7.27
#